data_AF-N6VT01-F1
#
_entry.id   AF-N6VT01-F1
#
_cell.length_a   1.000
_cell.length_b   1.000
_cell.length_c   1.000
_cell.angle_alpha   90.00
_cell.angle_beta   90.00
_cell.angle_gamma   90.00
#
_symmetry.space_group_name_H-M   'P 1'
#
loop_
_entity.id
_entity.type
_entity.pdbx_description
1 polymer ?
#
loop_
_entity_poly.entity_id
_entity_poly.type
_entity_poly.pdbx_seq_one_letter_code
_entity_poly.pdbx_strand_id
1 'polypeptide(L)'
;MKDARNLEKIWVVLSEMSAELVNKNIPVPEDVFDKLRLANSMISYYLLDPHVDAKLLIEIEKVLNNIQSKLFTLCDEELMNIYLNKLNKAIRGELEVSFPISKSNYNKEVLRKGNVERVRIKLQKDIAIERLGELGEWYGVIFEYSEEKDKILIEGEINRIKTLLKDFSVIWKSD
;
A
#
# COMPACT_ATOMS: atom_id res chain seq x y z
N MET A 1 3.30 -9.42 -12.07
CA MET A 1 2.68 -8.34 -11.29
C MET A 1 1.31 -8.07 -11.87
N LYS A 2 0.32 -7.71 -11.04
CA LYS A 2 -0.99 -7.29 -11.56
C LYS A 2 -0.82 -6.05 -12.44
N ASP A 3 -1.64 -5.94 -13.46
CA ASP A 3 -1.77 -4.73 -14.28
C ASP A 3 -2.73 -3.76 -13.57
N ALA A 4 -2.25 -2.56 -13.25
CA ALA A 4 -3.03 -1.49 -12.63
C ALA A 4 -3.73 -0.60 -13.68
N ARG A 5 -3.92 -1.09 -14.92
CA ARG A 5 -4.60 -0.39 -16.02
C ARG A 5 -3.95 0.95 -16.36
N ASN A 6 -2.62 0.98 -16.38
CA ASN A 6 -1.80 2.17 -16.61
C ASN A 6 -1.98 3.29 -15.55
N LEU A 7 -2.72 3.07 -14.45
CA LEU A 7 -2.90 4.08 -13.39
C LEU A 7 -1.56 4.46 -12.73
N GLU A 8 -0.61 3.52 -12.70
CA GLU A 8 0.76 3.74 -12.25
C GLU A 8 1.50 4.74 -13.15
N LYS A 9 1.28 4.69 -14.47
CA LYS A 9 1.87 5.64 -15.43
C LYS A 9 1.22 7.02 -15.31
N ILE A 10 -0.10 7.07 -15.11
CA ILE A 10 -0.83 8.32 -14.87
C ILE A 10 -0.30 9.00 -13.61
N TRP A 11 -0.09 8.24 -12.54
CA TRP A 11 0.50 8.76 -11.30
C TRP A 11 1.88 9.39 -11.55
N VAL A 12 2.75 8.75 -12.33
CA VAL A 12 4.07 9.31 -12.65
C VAL A 12 3.94 10.66 -13.36
N VAL A 13 3.06 10.75 -14.36
CA VAL A 13 2.84 12.00 -15.09
C VAL A 13 2.33 13.12 -14.18
N LEU A 14 1.40 12.82 -13.27
CA LEU A 14 0.88 13.81 -12.31
C LEU A 14 1.92 14.21 -11.26
N SER A 15 2.77 13.28 -10.83
CA SER A 15 3.89 13.56 -9.95
C SER A 15 4.90 14.49 -10.61
N GLU A 16 5.29 14.21 -11.87
CA GLU A 16 6.15 15.09 -12.68
C GLU A 16 5.55 16.48 -12.82
N MET A 17 4.25 16.56 -13.13
CA MET A 17 3.52 17.81 -13.28
C MET A 17 3.54 18.66 -12.01
N SER A 18 3.32 18.04 -10.85
CA SER A 18 3.39 18.72 -9.56
C SER A 18 4.79 19.28 -9.28
N ALA A 19 5.84 18.52 -9.60
CA ALA A 19 7.23 18.96 -9.44
C ALA A 19 7.56 20.12 -10.39
N GLU A 20 7.08 20.07 -11.63
CA GLU A 20 7.30 21.12 -12.62
C GLU A 20 6.65 22.46 -12.22
N LEU A 21 5.42 22.41 -11.67
CA LEU A 21 4.76 23.60 -11.14
C LEU A 21 5.55 24.22 -9.97
N VAL A 22 6.05 23.39 -9.05
CA VAL A 22 6.91 23.84 -7.95
C VAL A 22 8.21 24.45 -8.48
N ASN A 23 8.85 23.82 -9.47
CA ASN A 23 10.07 24.35 -10.11
C ASN A 23 9.84 25.71 -10.77
N LYS A 24 8.63 25.96 -11.27
CA LYS A 24 8.20 27.25 -11.83
C LYS A 24 7.75 28.27 -10.76
N ASN A 25 7.94 27.97 -9.47
CA ASN A 25 7.47 28.76 -8.32
C ASN A 25 5.94 28.97 -8.28
N ILE A 26 5.17 28.04 -8.86
CA ILE A 26 3.71 28.05 -8.77
C ILE A 26 3.31 27.26 -7.51
N PRO A 27 2.57 27.86 -6.56
CA PRO A 27 2.21 27.19 -5.32
C PRO A 27 1.21 26.07 -5.58
N VAL A 28 1.63 24.83 -5.35
CA VAL A 28 0.77 23.65 -5.41
C VAL A 28 0.15 23.39 -4.03
N PRO A 29 -1.19 23.22 -3.92
CA PRO A 29 -1.83 22.91 -2.65
C PRO A 29 -1.27 21.65 -1.98
N GLU A 30 -1.05 21.69 -0.67
CA GLU A 30 -0.48 20.57 0.11
C GLU A 30 -1.29 19.27 -0.06
N ASP A 31 -2.62 19.40 -0.17
CA ASP A 31 -3.53 18.27 -0.31
C ASP A 31 -3.32 17.48 -1.62
N VAL A 32 -2.67 18.08 -2.62
CA VAL A 32 -2.24 17.36 -3.84
C VAL A 32 -1.12 16.37 -3.52
N PHE A 33 -0.13 16.79 -2.73
CA PHE A 33 0.98 15.91 -2.32
C PHE A 33 0.50 14.78 -1.42
N ASP A 34 -0.44 15.05 -0.52
CA ASP A 34 -1.08 14.03 0.31
C ASP A 34 -1.77 12.96 -0.54
N LYS A 35 -2.54 13.40 -1.55
CA LYS A 35 -3.23 12.50 -2.47
C LYS A 35 -2.27 11.75 -3.38
N LEU A 36 -1.17 12.36 -3.83
CA LEU A 36 -0.12 11.67 -4.58
C LEU A 36 0.50 10.56 -3.73
N ARG A 37 0.83 10.83 -2.46
CA ARG A 37 1.35 9.80 -1.53
C ARG A 37 0.34 8.68 -1.28
N LEU A 38 -0.93 9.03 -1.09
CA LEU A 38 -2.02 8.07 -0.92
C LEU A 38 -2.18 7.18 -2.17
N ALA A 39 -2.27 7.78 -3.35
CA ALA A 39 -2.38 7.05 -4.61
C ALA A 39 -1.16 6.15 -4.85
N ASN A 40 0.06 6.60 -4.55
CA ASN A 40 1.26 5.77 -4.65
C ASN A 40 1.15 4.53 -3.76
N SER A 41 0.66 4.70 -2.53
CA SER A 41 0.49 3.61 -1.57
C SER A 41 -0.58 2.62 -2.02
N MET A 42 -1.72 3.11 -2.53
CA MET A 42 -2.81 2.27 -3.04
C MET A 42 -2.39 1.49 -4.29
N ILE A 43 -1.69 2.14 -5.23
CA ILE A 43 -1.15 1.50 -6.43
C ILE A 43 -0.12 0.44 -6.02
N SER A 44 0.82 0.77 -5.13
CA SER A 44 1.81 -0.19 -4.63
C SER A 44 1.13 -1.40 -3.98
N TYR A 45 0.12 -1.16 -3.13
CA TYR A 45 -0.67 -2.23 -2.51
C TYR A 45 -1.34 -3.13 -3.54
N TYR A 46 -2.02 -2.55 -4.54
CA TYR A 46 -2.65 -3.31 -5.62
C TYR A 46 -1.65 -4.13 -6.45
N LEU A 47 -0.49 -3.56 -6.78
CA LEU A 47 0.54 -4.21 -7.59
C LEU A 47 1.24 -5.35 -6.84
N LEU A 48 1.39 -5.22 -5.52
CA LEU A 48 2.13 -6.16 -4.67
C LEU A 48 1.24 -7.26 -4.07
N ASP A 49 -0.06 -7.00 -3.86
CA ASP A 49 -1.01 -7.98 -3.31
C ASP A 49 -1.88 -8.63 -4.41
N PRO A 50 -1.68 -9.94 -4.69
CA PRO A 50 -2.48 -10.65 -5.70
C PRO A 50 -3.95 -10.85 -5.29
N HIS A 51 -4.33 -10.64 -4.03
CA HIS A 51 -5.69 -10.86 -3.52
C HIS A 51 -6.57 -9.62 -3.46
N VAL A 52 -6.00 -8.43 -3.72
CA VAL A 52 -6.75 -7.17 -3.69
C VAL A 52 -7.83 -7.11 -4.76
N ASP A 53 -9.02 -6.66 -4.34
CA ASP A 53 -10.20 -6.44 -5.19
C ASP A 53 -9.94 -5.34 -6.23
N ALA A 54 -10.39 -5.58 -7.46
CA ALA A 54 -10.34 -4.61 -8.56
C ALA A 54 -11.11 -3.30 -8.25
N LYS A 55 -12.03 -3.29 -7.27
CA LYS A 55 -12.68 -2.05 -6.78
C LYS A 55 -11.68 -0.98 -6.33
N LEU A 56 -10.51 -1.37 -5.82
CA LEU A 56 -9.47 -0.43 -5.43
C LEU A 56 -9.00 0.44 -6.61
N LEU A 57 -9.02 -0.09 -7.85
CA LEU A 57 -8.66 0.67 -9.04
C LEU A 57 -9.60 1.87 -9.26
N ILE A 58 -10.88 1.73 -8.94
CA ILE A 58 -11.87 2.81 -9.06
C ILE A 58 -11.55 3.91 -8.04
N GLU A 59 -11.11 3.54 -6.84
CA GLU A 59 -10.70 4.51 -5.82
C GLU A 59 -9.41 5.23 -6.21
N ILE A 60 -8.42 4.50 -6.73
CA ILE A 60 -7.18 5.07 -7.28
C ILE A 60 -7.52 6.08 -8.38
N GLU A 61 -8.35 5.71 -9.34
CA GLU A 61 -8.76 6.57 -10.45
C GLU A 61 -9.43 7.87 -9.96
N LYS A 62 -10.32 7.79 -8.97
CA LYS A 62 -10.94 8.99 -8.35
C LYS A 62 -9.91 9.92 -7.72
N VAL A 63 -8.92 9.37 -7.01
CA VAL A 63 -7.85 10.17 -6.39
C VAL A 63 -6.99 10.84 -7.46
N LEU A 64 -6.60 10.10 -8.52
CA LEU A 64 -5.82 10.65 -9.64
C LEU A 64 -6.58 11.74 -10.40
N ASN A 65 -7.87 11.53 -10.67
CA ASN A 65 -8.71 12.54 -11.32
C ASN A 65 -8.80 13.82 -10.47
N ASN A 66 -8.91 13.69 -9.14
CA ASN A 66 -8.93 14.84 -8.25
C ASN A 66 -7.61 15.62 -8.28
N ILE A 67 -6.47 14.92 -8.30
CA ILE A 67 -5.14 15.54 -8.45
C ILE A 67 -5.07 16.27 -9.80
N GLN A 68 -5.41 15.59 -10.90
CA GLN A 68 -5.38 16.15 -12.25
C GLN A 68 -6.21 17.44 -12.37
N SER A 69 -7.45 17.42 -11.88
CA SER A 69 -8.32 18.61 -11.92
C SER A 69 -7.69 19.80 -11.21
N LYS A 70 -7.07 19.56 -10.04
CA LYS A 70 -6.39 20.62 -9.27
C LYS A 70 -5.16 21.15 -9.99
N LEU A 71 -4.29 20.26 -10.47
CA LEU A 71 -3.06 20.66 -11.15
C LEU A 71 -3.37 21.45 -12.44
N PHE A 72 -4.39 21.05 -13.22
CA PHE A 72 -4.78 21.78 -14.43
C PHE A 72 -5.30 23.19 -14.16
N THR A 73 -5.90 23.46 -12.98
CA THR A 73 -6.28 24.84 -12.64
C THR A 73 -5.08 25.77 -12.41
N LEU A 74 -3.88 25.22 -12.25
CA LEU A 74 -2.64 25.97 -11.98
C LEU A 74 -1.75 26.12 -13.21
N CYS A 75 -2.08 25.44 -14.32
CA CYS A 75 -1.27 25.46 -15.53
C CYS A 75 -1.65 26.60 -16.46
N ASP A 76 -0.63 27.16 -17.11
CA ASP A 76 -0.84 27.85 -18.38
C ASP A 76 -1.18 26.87 -19.51
N GLU A 77 -1.59 27.40 -20.65
CA GLU A 77 -2.03 26.61 -21.81
C GLU A 77 -0.91 25.71 -22.37
N GLU A 78 0.33 26.19 -22.37
CA GLU A 78 1.47 25.44 -22.87
C GLU A 78 1.76 24.21 -22.00
N LEU A 79 1.86 24.41 -20.69
CA LEU A 79 2.10 23.35 -19.72
C LEU A 79 0.95 22.34 -19.69
N MET A 80 -0.30 22.84 -19.77
CA MET A 80 -1.48 21.99 -19.85
C MET A 80 -1.42 21.07 -21.07
N ASN A 81 -1.09 21.59 -22.25
CA ASN A 81 -0.98 20.80 -23.48
C ASN A 81 0.12 19.74 -23.41
N ILE A 82 1.28 20.06 -22.82
CA ILE A 82 2.36 19.09 -22.62
C ILE A 82 1.87 17.91 -21.76
N TYR A 83 1.23 18.20 -20.62
CA TYR A 83 0.80 17.16 -19.69
C TYR A 83 -0.44 16.40 -20.16
N LEU A 84 -1.36 17.04 -20.90
CA LEU A 84 -2.45 16.33 -21.58
C LEU A 84 -1.91 15.30 -22.58
N ASN A 85 -0.89 15.66 -23.35
CA ASN A 85 -0.26 14.72 -24.28
C ASN A 85 0.42 13.56 -23.55
N LYS A 86 1.13 13.82 -22.44
CA LYS A 86 1.73 12.76 -21.62
C LYS A 86 0.67 11.83 -21.00
N LEU A 87 -0.43 12.39 -20.48
CA LEU A 87 -1.53 11.63 -19.89
C LEU A 87 -2.21 10.73 -20.94
N ASN A 88 -2.45 11.23 -22.15
CA ASN A 88 -3.01 10.43 -23.24
C ASN A 88 -2.11 9.24 -23.59
N LYS A 89 -0.79 9.45 -23.65
CA LYS A 89 0.17 8.35 -23.86
C LYS A 89 0.17 7.36 -22.70
N ALA A 90 0.07 7.84 -21.45
CA ALA A 90 -0.02 6.99 -20.27
C ALA A 90 -1.27 6.10 -20.33
N ILE A 91 -2.45 6.66 -20.62
CA ILE A 91 -3.73 5.94 -20.73
C ILE A 91 -3.64 4.83 -21.79
N ARG A 92 -3.02 5.10 -22.94
CA ARG A 92 -2.84 4.13 -24.03
C ARG A 92 -1.74 3.09 -23.77
N GLY A 93 -0.99 3.24 -22.68
CA GLY A 93 0.16 2.39 -22.38
C GLY A 93 1.40 2.69 -23.22
N GLU A 94 1.38 3.73 -24.05
CA GLU A 94 2.47 4.15 -24.96
C GLU A 94 3.60 4.91 -24.24
N LEU A 95 3.43 5.19 -22.95
CA LEU A 95 4.42 5.89 -22.14
C LEU A 95 5.33 4.88 -21.41
N GLU A 96 6.62 4.94 -21.72
CA GLU A 96 7.66 4.13 -21.05
C GLU A 96 8.20 4.89 -19.83
N VAL A 97 7.54 4.72 -18.69
CA VAL A 97 7.93 5.32 -17.40
C VAL A 97 7.89 4.28 -16.29
N SER A 98 8.78 4.43 -15.32
CA SER A 98 8.86 3.53 -14.17
C SER A 98 8.12 4.13 -12.97
N PHE A 99 7.12 3.42 -12.47
CA PHE A 99 6.45 3.77 -11.23
C PHE A 99 7.35 3.42 -10.04
N PRO A 100 7.61 4.35 -9.10
CA PRO A 100 8.40 4.07 -7.91
C PRO A 100 7.56 3.22 -6.96
N ILE A 101 7.68 1.90 -7.08
CA ILE A 101 7.07 0.95 -6.15
C ILE A 101 7.74 1.16 -4.79
N SER A 102 6.97 1.71 -3.85
CA SER A 102 7.41 1.79 -2.46
C SER A 102 7.43 0.38 -1.88
N LYS A 103 8.61 -0.27 -1.93
CA LYS A 103 8.84 -1.56 -1.29
C LYS A 103 8.97 -1.45 0.23
N SER A 104 9.12 -0.24 0.78
CA SER A 104 9.67 -0.09 2.13
C SER A 104 8.68 -0.41 3.26
N ASN A 105 7.37 -0.46 3.00
CA ASN A 105 6.37 -0.80 4.04
C ASN A 105 5.38 -1.90 3.63
N TYR A 106 5.47 -2.44 2.41
CA TYR A 106 4.61 -3.57 2.04
C TYR A 106 5.18 -4.85 2.63
N ASN A 107 4.64 -5.21 3.78
CA ASN A 107 4.88 -6.49 4.39
C ASN A 107 4.04 -7.55 3.67
N LYS A 108 4.66 -8.28 2.72
CA LYS A 108 4.04 -9.43 2.02
C LYS A 108 3.46 -10.48 2.96
N GLU A 109 3.94 -10.50 4.19
CA GLU A 109 3.54 -11.47 5.20
C GLU A 109 2.32 -11.04 6.00
N VAL A 110 1.85 -9.80 5.87
CA VAL A 110 0.60 -9.34 6.49
C VAL A 110 -0.48 -9.27 5.43
N LEU A 111 -1.53 -10.08 5.60
CA LEU A 111 -2.57 -10.30 4.60
C LEU A 111 -3.95 -10.27 5.25
N ARG A 112 -4.97 -9.87 4.50
CA ARG A 112 -6.38 -9.96 4.94
C ARG A 112 -7.23 -10.59 3.86
N LYS A 113 -7.90 -11.69 4.19
CA LYS A 113 -8.79 -12.44 3.28
C LYS A 113 -10.10 -12.77 4.00
N GLY A 114 -11.14 -11.99 3.71
CA GLY A 114 -12.43 -12.12 4.38
C GLY A 114 -12.30 -11.89 5.89
N ASN A 115 -12.65 -12.90 6.69
CA ASN A 115 -12.52 -12.86 8.15
C ASN A 115 -11.16 -13.36 8.66
N VAL A 116 -10.30 -13.85 7.76
CA VAL A 116 -8.95 -14.32 8.10
C VAL A 116 -7.96 -13.17 7.93
N GLU A 117 -7.18 -12.93 8.97
CA GLU A 117 -6.08 -11.97 8.97
C GLU A 117 -4.78 -12.71 9.24
N ARG A 118 -3.70 -12.23 8.63
CA ARG A 118 -2.33 -12.62 8.92
C ARG A 118 -1.63 -11.39 9.48
N VAL A 119 -1.27 -11.42 10.76
CA VAL A 119 -0.65 -10.29 11.46
C VAL A 119 0.78 -10.62 11.84
N ARG A 120 1.68 -9.63 11.75
CA ARG A 120 3.06 -9.78 12.20
C ARG A 120 3.21 -9.17 13.58
N ILE A 121 3.77 -9.93 14.52
CA ILE A 121 4.09 -9.46 15.87
C ILE A 121 5.57 -9.61 16.15
N LYS A 122 6.11 -8.69 16.96
CA LYS A 122 7.47 -8.80 17.49
C LYS A 122 7.43 -9.67 18.74
N LEU A 123 8.24 -10.71 18.77
CA LEU A 123 8.46 -11.50 19.97
C LEU A 123 9.29 -10.68 20.97
N GLN A 124 8.83 -10.60 22.22
CA GLN A 124 9.60 -9.98 23.29
C GLN A 124 10.67 -10.92 23.87
N LYS A 125 10.45 -12.23 23.76
CA LYS A 125 11.34 -13.31 24.17
C LYS A 125 11.27 -14.41 23.11
N ASP A 126 12.36 -15.14 22.91
CA ASP A 126 12.35 -16.30 22.02
C ASP A 126 11.41 -17.38 22.57
N ILE A 127 10.48 -17.85 21.73
CA ILE A 127 9.54 -18.92 22.06
C ILE A 127 9.90 -20.12 21.19
N ALA A 128 10.06 -21.30 21.81
CA ALA A 128 10.30 -22.54 21.09
C ALA A 128 9.15 -22.85 20.11
N ILE A 129 9.47 -23.41 18.94
CA ILE A 129 8.50 -23.60 17.86
C ILE A 129 7.38 -24.58 18.24
N GLU A 130 7.68 -25.56 19.10
CA GLU A 130 6.75 -26.54 19.62
C GLU A 130 5.64 -25.86 20.45
N ARG A 131 6.02 -24.85 21.26
CA ARG A 131 5.05 -24.06 22.02
C ARG A 131 4.16 -23.22 21.11
N LEU A 132 4.71 -22.67 20.03
CA LEU A 132 3.90 -21.95 19.04
C LEU A 132 2.91 -22.90 18.36
N GLY A 133 3.30 -24.14 18.08
CA GLY A 133 2.41 -25.18 17.55
C GLY A 133 1.24 -25.48 18.48
N GLU A 134 1.52 -25.78 19.76
CA GLU A 134 0.49 -26.03 20.78
C GLU A 134 -0.48 -24.85 20.93
N LEU A 135 0.05 -23.62 20.94
CA LEU A 135 -0.75 -22.40 21.04
C LEU A 135 -1.57 -22.17 19.76
N GLY A 136 -1.03 -22.53 18.60
CA GLY A 136 -1.74 -22.49 17.33
C GLY A 136 -2.97 -23.40 17.35
N GLU A 137 -2.78 -24.64 17.79
CA GLU A 137 -3.88 -25.61 17.92
C GLU A 137 -4.94 -25.15 18.92
N TRP A 138 -4.53 -24.67 20.10
CA TRP A 138 -5.44 -24.23 21.15
C TRP A 138 -6.36 -23.09 20.70
N TYR A 139 -5.79 -22.08 20.05
CA TYR A 139 -6.52 -20.89 19.63
C TYR A 139 -7.09 -20.99 18.21
N GLY A 140 -6.78 -22.08 17.49
CA GLY A 140 -7.18 -22.29 16.11
C GLY A 140 -6.61 -21.23 15.17
N VAL A 141 -5.30 -20.97 15.31
CA VAL A 141 -4.50 -20.06 14.48
C VAL A 141 -3.23 -20.78 13.99
N ILE A 142 -2.60 -20.25 12.95
CA ILE A 142 -1.35 -20.78 12.41
C ILE A 142 -0.24 -19.78 12.72
N PHE A 143 0.87 -20.29 13.25
CA PHE A 143 2.09 -19.51 13.45
C PHE A 143 3.10 -19.82 12.34
N GLU A 144 3.71 -18.78 11.78
CA GLU A 144 4.82 -18.89 10.84
C GLU A 144 5.95 -17.94 11.27
N TYR A 145 7.21 -18.30 10.96
CA TYR A 145 8.30 -17.35 11.14
C TYR A 145 8.21 -16.24 10.11
N SER A 146 8.51 -15.01 10.54
CA SER A 146 8.69 -13.89 9.64
C SER A 146 10.07 -13.96 8.98
N GLU A 147 10.17 -13.45 7.75
CA GLU A 147 11.40 -13.08 7.06
C GLU A 147 12.20 -12.04 7.88
N GLU A 148 11.53 -11.28 8.77
CA GLU A 148 12.19 -10.37 9.71
C GLU A 148 12.54 -11.05 11.03
N LYS A 149 13.78 -10.82 11.49
CA LYS A 149 14.30 -11.37 12.73
C LYS A 149 13.43 -10.96 13.94
N ASP A 150 13.27 -11.89 14.88
CA ASP A 150 12.53 -11.72 16.15
C ASP A 150 11.04 -11.42 15.95
N LYS A 151 10.47 -11.79 14.79
CA LYS A 151 9.05 -11.62 14.47
C LYS A 151 8.42 -12.93 14.03
N ILE A 152 7.14 -13.05 14.33
CA ILE A 152 6.30 -14.18 13.90
C ILE A 152 5.03 -13.64 13.27
N LEU A 153 4.45 -14.48 12.42
CA LEU A 153 3.18 -14.26 11.76
C LEU A 153 2.12 -15.12 12.45
N ILE A 154 0.95 -14.55 12.65
CA ILE A 154 -0.22 -15.25 13.15
C ILE A 154 -1.30 -15.14 12.09
N GLU A 155 -1.72 -16.27 11.54
CA GLU A 155 -2.86 -16.35 10.63
C GLU A 155 -4.06 -17.00 11.28
N GLY A 156 -5.23 -16.40 11.12
CA GLY A 156 -6.48 -16.96 11.62
C GLY A 156 -7.61 -15.95 11.59
N GLU A 157 -8.76 -16.35 12.14
CA GLU A 157 -9.89 -15.43 12.28
C GLU A 157 -9.53 -14.28 13.22
N ILE A 158 -9.84 -13.03 12.84
CA ILE A 158 -9.44 -11.84 13.60
C ILE A 158 -9.86 -11.87 15.08
N ASN A 159 -11.02 -12.46 15.39
CA ASN A 159 -11.49 -12.59 16.76
C ASN A 159 -10.60 -13.55 17.57
N ARG A 160 -10.14 -14.65 16.96
CA ARG A 160 -9.25 -15.62 17.60
C ARG A 160 -7.86 -15.03 17.81
N ILE A 161 -7.34 -14.31 16.83
CA ILE A 161 -6.07 -13.58 16.94
C ILE A 161 -6.13 -12.57 18.10
N LYS A 162 -7.22 -11.80 18.21
CA LYS A 162 -7.38 -10.84 19.32
C LYS A 162 -7.42 -11.52 20.68
N THR A 163 -8.13 -12.63 20.82
CA THR A 163 -8.17 -13.41 22.07
C THR A 163 -6.79 -13.95 22.43
N LEU A 164 -6.11 -14.58 21.47
CA LEU A 164 -4.73 -15.04 21.61
C LEU A 164 -3.80 -13.93 22.09
N LEU A 165 -3.78 -12.77 21.40
CA LEU A 165 -2.90 -11.66 21.76
C LEU A 165 -3.21 -11.09 23.15
N LYS A 166 -4.48 -11.07 23.55
CA LYS A 166 -4.88 -10.62 24.88
C LYS A 166 -4.34 -11.56 25.95
N ASP A 167 -4.48 -12.87 25.77
CA ASP A 167 -3.99 -13.87 26.71
C ASP A 167 -2.45 -13.92 26.73
N PHE A 168 -1.81 -13.80 25.57
CA PHE A 168 -0.36 -13.71 25.43
C PHE A 168 0.23 -12.45 26.07
N SER A 169 -0.51 -11.33 26.07
CA SER A 169 -0.05 -10.10 26.70
C SER A 169 0.17 -10.26 28.22
N VAL A 170 -0.49 -11.24 28.84
CA VAL A 170 -0.29 -11.60 30.25
C VAL A 170 1.03 -12.36 30.40
N ILE A 171 1.29 -13.34 29.53
CA ILE A 171 2.52 -14.14 29.52
C ILE A 171 3.76 -13.26 29.29
N TRP A 172 3.65 -12.24 28.45
CA TRP A 172 4.77 -11.30 28.18
C TRP A 172 5.00 -10.28 29.30
N LYS A 173 4.03 -10.03 30.17
CA LYS A 173 4.14 -9.06 31.28
C LYS A 173 4.59 -9.68 32.60
N SER A 174 4.47 -11.00 32.76
CA SER A 174 4.99 -11.71 33.93
C SER A 174 6.49 -11.98 33.76
N ASP A 175 7.27 -11.47 34.72
CA ASP A 175 8.73 -11.34 34.79
C ASP A 175 9.57 -12.47 34.13
#